data_AF-A0A7C2VQ31-F1
#
_entry.id   AF-A0A7C2VQ31-F1
#
_cell.length_a   1.000
_cell.length_b   1.000
_cell.length_c   1.000
_cell.angle_alpha   90.00
_cell.angle_beta   90.00
_cell.angle_gamma   90.00
#
_symmetry.space_group_name_H-M   'P 1'
#
loop_
_entity.id
_entity.type
_entity.pdbx_description
1 polymer ?
#
loop_
_entity_poly.entity_id
_entity_poly.type
_entity_poly.pdbx_seq_one_letter_code
_entity_poly.pdbx_strand_id
1 'polypeptide(L)'
;MRFTKMHGLGNDYVYVNCFEEKVQNPTKLAQIVSDRHKGIGADGLILICPSQIADVRMRIFNADGSEAQMCGNGTRCVAKYVYEHRLAEAQRPFSVPDCPACSASLGIETANGVLTVGLIIDNEDKVQKVCVNMGQPVLAAEDIPVKLPLKKVIEQPMQFQSRAFVMTCVSMGNPHAVFFRDDLATVELERIGPVIENHSIFPQRINVHFVQVDKPTEFTMRTWERGSGITLACG
;
A
#
# COMPACT_ATOMS: atom_id res chain seq x y z
N MET A 1 -14.94 -17.72 -12.22
CA MET A 1 -14.60 -16.37 -11.76
C MET A 1 -13.61 -15.78 -12.74
N ARG A 2 -14.00 -14.73 -13.47
CA ARG A 2 -13.06 -13.95 -14.27
C ARG A 2 -12.26 -13.02 -13.36
N PHE A 3 -10.99 -12.82 -13.69
CA PHE A 3 -10.11 -11.93 -12.95
C PHE A 3 -9.16 -11.21 -13.90
N THR A 4 -8.55 -10.13 -13.43
CA THR A 4 -7.42 -9.47 -14.09
C THR A 4 -6.26 -9.44 -13.12
N LYS A 5 -5.06 -9.78 -13.58
CA LYS A 5 -3.84 -9.65 -12.76
C LYS A 5 -3.14 -8.36 -13.16
N MET A 6 -2.88 -7.50 -12.19
CA MET A 6 -2.21 -6.22 -12.42
C MET A 6 -1.12 -6.04 -11.36
N HIS A 7 -0.14 -5.18 -11.64
CA HIS A 7 0.86 -4.79 -10.66
C HIS A 7 1.10 -3.28 -10.66
N GLY A 8 1.36 -2.73 -9.48
CA GLY A 8 1.90 -1.39 -9.32
C GLY A 8 3.33 -1.49 -8.84
N LEU A 9 4.31 -1.22 -9.72
CA LEU A 9 5.75 -1.31 -9.39
C LEU A 9 6.18 -2.70 -8.87
N GLY A 10 5.63 -3.77 -9.45
CA GLY A 10 5.96 -5.16 -9.07
C GLY A 10 5.11 -5.75 -7.95
N ASN A 11 4.43 -4.92 -7.14
CA ASN A 11 3.45 -5.40 -6.16
C ASN A 11 2.15 -5.80 -6.90
N ASP A 12 1.87 -7.11 -6.94
CA ASP A 12 0.90 -7.73 -7.83
C ASP A 12 -0.32 -8.27 -7.09
N TYR A 13 -1.53 -8.00 -7.61
CA TYR A 13 -2.79 -8.51 -7.05
C TYR A 13 -3.64 -9.17 -8.13
N VAL A 14 -4.48 -10.10 -7.69
CA VAL A 14 -5.62 -10.60 -8.47
C VAL A 14 -6.81 -9.66 -8.25
N TYR A 15 -7.33 -9.06 -9.32
CA TYR A 15 -8.47 -8.15 -9.27
C TYR A 15 -9.74 -8.86 -9.76
N VAL A 16 -10.82 -8.74 -8.99
CA VAL A 16 -12.13 -9.30 -9.32
C VAL A 16 -13.17 -8.18 -9.37
N ASN A 17 -13.89 -8.10 -10.49
CA ASN A 17 -14.99 -7.18 -10.69
C ASN A 17 -16.26 -7.72 -10.05
N CYS A 18 -16.59 -7.22 -8.86
CA CYS A 18 -17.78 -7.63 -8.10
C CYS A 18 -19.07 -6.95 -8.56
N PHE A 19 -19.05 -6.18 -9.65
CA PHE A 19 -20.28 -5.81 -10.36
C PHE A 19 -20.86 -7.01 -11.14
N GLU A 20 -20.01 -7.95 -11.54
CA GLU A 20 -20.38 -9.12 -12.35
C GLU A 20 -20.18 -10.45 -11.61
N GLU A 21 -19.16 -10.53 -10.75
CA GLU A 21 -18.79 -11.76 -10.03
C GLU A 21 -19.24 -11.68 -8.56
N LYS A 22 -19.58 -12.83 -7.96
CA LYS A 22 -19.92 -12.93 -6.53
C LYS A 22 -18.86 -13.75 -5.80
N VAL A 23 -18.15 -13.12 -4.87
CA VAL A 23 -17.14 -13.79 -4.02
C VAL A 23 -17.71 -14.02 -2.62
N GLN A 24 -18.03 -15.27 -2.29
CA GLN A 24 -18.65 -15.61 -0.99
C GLN A 24 -17.64 -15.63 0.17
N ASN A 25 -16.44 -16.17 -0.05
CA ASN A 25 -15.40 -16.28 0.98
C ASN A 25 -14.09 -15.64 0.47
N PRO A 26 -13.95 -14.31 0.58
CA PRO A 26 -12.80 -13.61 0.04
C PRO A 26 -11.50 -13.93 0.78
N THR A 27 -11.55 -14.16 2.09
CA THR A 27 -10.39 -14.59 2.90
C THR A 27 -9.82 -15.90 2.37
N LYS A 28 -10.66 -16.92 2.18
CA LYS A 28 -10.18 -18.21 1.68
C LYS A 28 -9.73 -18.11 0.22
N LEU A 29 -10.45 -17.34 -0.59
CA LEU A 29 -10.08 -17.12 -1.98
C LEU A 29 -8.72 -16.44 -2.10
N ALA A 30 -8.45 -15.41 -1.30
CA ALA A 30 -7.17 -14.71 -1.26
C ALA A 30 -6.00 -15.68 -1.04
N GLN A 31 -6.10 -16.54 -0.02
CA GLN A 31 -5.10 -17.58 0.25
C GLN A 31 -4.86 -18.52 -0.94
N ILE A 32 -5.93 -18.91 -1.65
CA ILE A 32 -5.83 -19.83 -2.79
C ILE A 32 -5.20 -19.14 -4.00
N VAL A 33 -5.67 -17.94 -4.36
CA VAL A 33 -5.19 -17.26 -5.57
C VAL A 33 -3.79 -16.71 -5.41
N SER A 34 -3.40 -16.32 -4.20
CA SER A 34 -2.10 -15.75 -3.89
C SER A 34 -0.97 -16.78 -3.81
N ASP A 35 -1.27 -18.07 -3.62
CA ASP A 35 -0.25 -19.12 -3.62
C ASP A 35 0.52 -19.11 -4.95
N ARG A 36 1.83 -18.83 -4.90
CA ARG A 36 2.69 -18.69 -6.09
C ARG A 36 3.02 -20.02 -6.79
N HIS A 37 2.73 -21.17 -6.16
CA HIS A 37 3.02 -22.50 -6.71
C HIS A 37 1.76 -23.24 -7.12
N LYS A 38 0.67 -23.08 -6.38
CA LYS A 38 -0.59 -23.82 -6.55
C LYS A 38 -1.76 -22.93 -6.99
N GLY A 39 -1.60 -21.61 -6.91
CA GLY A 39 -2.58 -20.62 -7.30
C GLY A 39 -2.17 -19.85 -8.55
N ILE A 40 -2.66 -18.61 -8.66
CA ILE A 40 -2.25 -17.66 -9.71
C ILE A 40 -0.90 -17.01 -9.34
N GLY A 41 -0.62 -16.93 -8.04
CA GLY A 41 0.51 -16.24 -7.45
C GLY A 41 0.31 -14.73 -7.44
N ALA A 42 0.18 -14.12 -6.27
CA ALA A 42 0.04 -12.67 -6.12
C ALA A 42 0.29 -12.29 -4.66
N ASP A 43 0.56 -11.01 -4.38
CA ASP A 43 0.65 -10.49 -3.02
C ASP A 43 -0.72 -10.44 -2.32
N GLY A 44 -1.82 -10.58 -3.07
CA GLY A 44 -3.16 -10.66 -2.52
C GLY A 44 -4.29 -10.72 -3.56
N LEU A 45 -5.50 -10.49 -3.05
CA LEU A 45 -6.75 -10.36 -3.81
C LEU A 45 -7.34 -8.96 -3.57
N ILE A 46 -7.77 -8.30 -4.65
CA ILE A 46 -8.52 -7.04 -4.59
C ILE A 46 -9.89 -7.23 -5.23
N LEU A 47 -10.93 -6.84 -4.50
CA LEU A 47 -12.30 -6.82 -4.98
C LEU A 47 -12.71 -5.39 -5.31
N ILE A 48 -13.25 -5.19 -6.52
CA ILE A 48 -13.81 -3.93 -7.00
C ILE A 48 -15.33 -4.05 -6.95
N CYS A 49 -15.94 -3.42 -5.96
CA CYS A 49 -17.35 -3.55 -5.60
C CYS A 49 -18.13 -2.27 -5.90
N PRO A 50 -19.46 -2.34 -6.02
CA PRO A 50 -20.32 -1.17 -5.94
C PRO A 50 -20.12 -0.41 -4.61
N SER A 51 -20.22 0.92 -4.66
CA SER A 51 -20.20 1.81 -3.49
C SER A 51 -21.47 2.66 -3.43
N GLN A 52 -21.84 3.10 -2.24
CA GLN A 52 -22.93 4.08 -2.03
C GLN A 52 -22.41 5.51 -1.83
N ILE A 53 -21.11 5.69 -1.60
CA ILE A 53 -20.50 6.98 -1.22
C ILE A 53 -19.35 7.41 -2.13
N ALA A 54 -18.87 6.50 -2.98
CA ALA A 54 -17.78 6.68 -3.92
C ALA A 54 -18.17 6.09 -5.30
N ASP A 55 -17.26 6.20 -6.27
CA ASP A 55 -17.51 5.69 -7.62
C ASP A 55 -17.40 4.15 -7.64
N VAL A 56 -16.47 3.61 -6.86
CA VAL A 56 -16.37 2.18 -6.52
C VAL A 56 -15.90 1.99 -5.09
N ARG A 57 -16.06 0.77 -4.57
CA ARG A 57 -15.46 0.32 -3.31
C ARG A 57 -14.35 -0.69 -3.58
N MET A 58 -13.20 -0.49 -2.95
CA MET A 58 -12.09 -1.43 -2.95
C MET A 58 -12.04 -2.20 -1.64
N ARG A 59 -11.89 -3.53 -1.72
CA ARG A 59 -11.54 -4.39 -0.57
C ARG A 59 -10.27 -5.17 -0.88
N ILE A 60 -9.32 -5.18 0.04
CA ILE A 60 -7.99 -5.77 -0.16
C ILE A 60 -7.79 -6.90 0.84
N PHE A 61 -7.37 -8.06 0.35
CA PHE A 61 -7.03 -9.22 1.16
C PHE A 61 -5.58 -9.61 0.87
N ASN A 62 -4.76 -9.69 1.91
CA ASN A 62 -3.38 -10.16 1.80
C ASN A 62 -3.34 -11.65 1.46
N ALA A 63 -2.17 -12.14 1.05
CA ALA A 63 -1.94 -13.57 0.76
C ALA A 63 -2.28 -14.52 1.93
N ASP A 64 -2.18 -14.05 3.18
CA ASP A 64 -2.58 -14.82 4.37
C ASP A 64 -4.10 -14.81 4.63
N GLY A 65 -4.86 -14.04 3.86
CA GLY A 65 -6.32 -13.89 3.95
C GLY A 65 -6.79 -12.73 4.85
N SER A 66 -5.88 -12.04 5.54
CA SER A 66 -6.22 -10.86 6.34
C SER A 66 -6.70 -9.70 5.47
N GLU A 67 -7.72 -8.96 5.91
CA GLU A 67 -8.22 -7.78 5.19
C GLU A 67 -7.38 -6.55 5.55
N ALA A 68 -6.79 -5.91 4.55
CA ALA A 68 -5.99 -4.70 4.70
C ALA A 68 -6.86 -3.45 4.50
N GLN A 69 -6.53 -2.38 5.22
CA GLN A 69 -7.32 -1.15 5.17
C GLN A 69 -7.05 -0.30 3.92
N MET A 70 -5.80 -0.30 3.44
CA MET A 70 -5.35 0.51 2.31
C MET A 70 -4.10 -0.10 1.67
N CYS A 71 -3.94 0.07 0.36
CA CYS A 71 -2.74 -0.26 -0.39
C CYS A 71 -2.57 0.73 -1.55
N GLY A 72 -1.55 1.58 -1.51
CA GLY A 72 -1.32 2.61 -2.53
C GLY A 72 -1.14 2.02 -3.94
N ASN A 73 -0.40 0.92 -4.06
CA ASN A 73 -0.19 0.21 -5.34
C ASN A 73 -1.49 -0.39 -5.89
N GLY A 74 -2.26 -1.02 -5.00
CA GLY A 74 -3.57 -1.61 -5.31
C GLY A 74 -4.54 -0.56 -5.84
N THR A 75 -4.63 0.59 -5.16
CA THR A 75 -5.49 1.72 -5.54
C THR A 75 -5.21 2.23 -6.95
N ARG A 76 -3.93 2.34 -7.35
CA ARG A 76 -3.57 2.78 -8.71
C ARG A 76 -4.12 1.82 -9.78
N CYS A 77 -4.03 0.51 -9.53
CA CYS A 77 -4.55 -0.49 -10.45
C CYS A 77 -6.09 -0.50 -10.48
N VAL A 78 -6.76 -0.33 -9.33
CA VAL A 78 -8.22 -0.18 -9.28
C VAL A 78 -8.67 1.02 -10.11
N ALA A 79 -8.02 2.17 -9.95
CA ALA A 79 -8.36 3.39 -10.68
C ALA A 79 -8.24 3.18 -12.20
N LYS A 80 -7.15 2.54 -12.64
CA LYS A 80 -6.97 2.12 -14.04
C LYS A 80 -8.08 1.18 -14.50
N TYR A 81 -8.36 0.13 -13.74
CA TYR A 81 -9.36 -0.88 -14.08
C TYR A 81 -10.75 -0.26 -14.27
N VAL A 82 -11.17 0.56 -13.29
CA VAL A 82 -12.48 1.24 -13.28
C VAL A 82 -12.65 2.14 -14.49
N TYR A 83 -11.63 2.94 -14.81
CA TYR A 83 -11.68 3.85 -15.95
C TYR A 83 -11.75 3.10 -17.29
N GLU A 84 -10.86 2.12 -17.49
CA GLU A 84 -10.76 1.40 -18.77
C GLU A 84 -11.94 0.44 -19.02
N HIS A 85 -12.63 -0.01 -17.96
CA HIS A 85 -13.85 -0.82 -18.05
C HIS A 85 -15.13 0.01 -17.95
N ARG A 86 -15.05 1.34 -17.91
CA ARG A 86 -16.21 2.26 -17.83
C ARG A 86 -17.16 1.96 -16.67
N LEU A 87 -16.60 1.59 -15.51
CA LEU A 87 -17.41 1.27 -14.33
C LEU A 87 -17.91 2.52 -13.59
N ALA A 88 -17.36 3.70 -13.88
CA ALA A 88 -17.81 4.96 -13.32
C ALA A 88 -17.44 6.17 -14.18
N GLU A 89 -18.12 7.30 -13.95
CA GLU A 89 -17.82 8.60 -14.55
C GLU A 89 -16.69 9.30 -13.80
N ALA A 90 -15.50 9.37 -14.41
CA ALA A 90 -14.28 9.85 -13.76
C ALA A 90 -14.16 11.39 -13.74
N GLN A 91 -15.11 12.07 -13.10
CA GLN A 91 -15.23 13.54 -13.10
C GLN A 91 -15.15 14.19 -11.72
N ARG A 92 -14.58 13.53 -10.71
CA ARG A 92 -14.47 14.16 -9.38
C ARG A 92 -13.48 15.34 -9.39
N PRO A 93 -13.65 16.33 -8.50
CA PRO A 93 -12.60 17.33 -8.27
C PRO A 93 -11.36 16.66 -7.66
N PHE A 94 -10.19 16.88 -8.27
CA PHE A 94 -8.92 16.38 -7.74
C PHE A 94 -7.84 17.46 -7.86
N SER A 95 -7.13 17.68 -6.77
CA SER A 95 -5.94 18.53 -6.73
C SER A 95 -4.99 17.98 -5.67
N VAL A 96 -3.73 17.84 -6.05
CA VAL A 96 -2.62 17.57 -5.14
C VAL A 96 -1.56 18.62 -5.46
N PRO A 97 -1.00 19.32 -4.45
CA PRO A 97 0.10 20.26 -4.68
C PRO A 97 1.20 19.62 -5.50
N ASP A 98 1.70 20.34 -6.50
CA ASP A 98 2.80 19.91 -7.37
C ASP A 98 2.55 18.63 -8.20
N CYS A 99 1.32 18.09 -8.23
CA CYS A 99 0.93 17.00 -9.13
C CYS A 99 0.52 17.59 -10.51
N PRO A 100 0.93 16.97 -11.64
CA PRO A 100 0.47 17.38 -12.96
C PRO A 100 -1.06 17.41 -13.04
N ALA A 101 -1.61 18.29 -13.89
CA ALA A 101 -3.04 18.33 -14.13
C ALA A 101 -3.54 16.94 -14.56
N CYS A 102 -4.48 16.39 -13.78
CA CYS A 102 -5.09 15.10 -14.07
C CYS A 102 -6.27 15.32 -15.02
N SER A 103 -6.37 14.50 -16.06
CA SER A 103 -7.40 14.61 -17.11
C SER A 103 -8.75 14.03 -16.66
N ALA A 104 -8.73 13.17 -15.65
CA ALA A 104 -9.92 12.58 -15.03
C ALA A 104 -9.62 12.26 -13.56
N SER A 105 -10.66 12.02 -12.75
CA SER A 105 -10.45 11.58 -11.37
C SER A 105 -11.60 10.76 -10.82
N LEU A 106 -11.30 9.87 -9.88
CA LEU A 106 -12.23 8.91 -9.28
C LEU A 106 -12.19 8.99 -7.76
N GLY A 107 -13.31 8.68 -7.12
CA GLY A 107 -13.43 8.38 -5.70
C GLY A 107 -13.46 6.87 -5.48
N ILE A 108 -12.58 6.36 -4.64
CA ILE A 108 -12.49 4.95 -4.28
C ILE A 108 -12.77 4.82 -2.78
N GLU A 109 -13.89 4.20 -2.41
CA GLU A 109 -14.17 3.85 -1.02
C GLU A 109 -13.20 2.74 -0.58
N THR A 110 -12.51 2.97 0.53
CA THR A 110 -11.65 2.00 1.22
C THR A 110 -12.16 1.78 2.64
N ALA A 111 -11.54 0.85 3.38
CA ALA A 111 -11.88 0.67 4.79
C ALA A 111 -11.53 1.90 5.66
N ASN A 112 -10.68 2.80 5.15
CA ASN A 112 -10.27 4.03 5.85
C ASN A 112 -10.89 5.31 5.24
N GLY A 113 -12.03 5.17 4.55
CA GLY A 113 -12.74 6.28 3.91
C GLY A 113 -12.52 6.37 2.40
N VAL A 114 -13.02 7.45 1.80
CA VAL A 114 -12.95 7.67 0.35
C VAL A 114 -11.63 8.35 -0.03
N LEU A 115 -10.87 7.71 -0.92
CA LEU A 115 -9.69 8.29 -1.54
C LEU A 115 -10.05 8.89 -2.90
N THR A 116 -9.62 10.11 -3.16
CA THR A 116 -9.69 10.67 -4.52
C THR A 116 -8.38 10.40 -5.24
N VAL A 117 -8.47 9.92 -6.48
CA VAL A 117 -7.35 9.60 -7.34
C VAL A 117 -7.46 10.32 -8.67
N GLY A 118 -6.38 10.99 -9.08
CA GLY A 118 -6.25 11.60 -10.39
C GLY A 118 -5.67 10.63 -11.40
N LEU A 119 -6.17 10.67 -12.63
CA LEU A 119 -5.73 9.86 -13.75
C LEU A 119 -5.01 10.73 -14.77
N ILE A 120 -3.89 10.21 -15.27
CA ILE A 120 -3.20 10.76 -16.44
C ILE A 120 -3.43 9.77 -17.57
N ILE A 121 -4.23 10.19 -18.53
CA ILE A 121 -4.70 9.39 -19.67
C ILE A 121 -3.92 9.81 -20.92
N ASP A 122 -3.56 8.84 -21.75
CA ASP A 122 -2.90 9.11 -23.02
C ASP A 122 -3.86 9.34 -24.19
N ASN A 123 -3.28 9.58 -25.37
CA ASN A 123 -4.04 9.86 -26.59
C ASN A 123 -4.84 8.65 -27.11
N GLU A 124 -4.61 7.45 -26.58
CA GLU A 124 -5.35 6.22 -26.91
C GLU A 124 -6.42 5.89 -25.85
N ASP A 125 -6.72 6.84 -24.96
CA ASP A 125 -7.69 6.69 -23.90
C ASP A 125 -7.35 5.56 -22.91
N LYS A 126 -6.04 5.37 -22.66
CA LYS A 126 -5.49 4.44 -21.68
C LYS A 126 -4.89 5.16 -20.48
N VAL A 127 -5.06 4.58 -19.30
CA VAL A 127 -4.50 5.14 -18.06
C VAL A 127 -3.01 4.81 -18.01
N GLN A 128 -2.16 5.83 -18.07
CA GLN A 128 -0.70 5.68 -17.98
C GLN A 128 -0.18 5.84 -16.56
N LYS A 129 -0.70 6.83 -15.81
CA LYS A 129 -0.30 7.10 -14.43
C LYS A 129 -1.51 7.44 -13.58
N VAL A 130 -1.38 7.19 -12.28
CA VAL A 130 -2.40 7.50 -11.28
C VAL A 130 -1.74 8.27 -10.14
N CYS A 131 -2.25 9.46 -9.86
CA CYS A 131 -1.88 10.30 -8.73
C CYS A 131 -2.87 10.02 -7.59
N VAL A 132 -2.40 9.52 -6.46
CA VAL A 132 -3.24 9.18 -5.31
C VAL A 132 -3.02 10.23 -4.23
N ASN A 133 -4.10 10.88 -3.77
CA ASN A 133 -4.00 11.72 -2.59
C ASN A 133 -4.04 10.81 -1.35
N MET A 134 -2.88 10.59 -0.73
CA MET A 134 -2.72 9.69 0.42
C MET A 134 -3.11 10.34 1.76
N GLY A 135 -3.55 11.61 1.75
CA GLY A 135 -3.86 12.34 2.96
C GLY A 135 -2.61 12.82 3.72
N GLN A 136 -2.81 13.18 4.99
CA GLN A 136 -1.74 13.70 5.85
C GLN A 136 -1.12 12.58 6.68
N PRO A 137 0.21 12.60 6.92
CA PRO A 137 0.86 11.64 7.78
C PRO A 137 0.47 11.84 9.25
N VAL A 138 0.32 10.74 9.96
CA VAL A 138 0.15 10.71 11.41
C VAL A 138 1.51 10.50 12.06
N LEU A 139 1.88 11.41 12.97
CA LEU A 139 3.19 11.42 13.63
C LEU A 139 3.13 11.17 15.14
N ALA A 140 1.94 11.20 15.74
CA ALA A 140 1.76 10.94 17.15
C ALA A 140 2.02 9.46 17.44
N ALA A 141 2.90 9.16 18.40
CA ALA A 141 3.33 7.78 18.67
C ALA A 141 2.15 6.88 19.09
N GLU A 142 1.20 7.42 19.85
CA GLU A 142 -0.01 6.72 20.28
C GLU A 142 -0.93 6.32 19.11
N ASP A 143 -1.02 7.18 18.09
CA ASP A 143 -1.84 6.96 16.89
C ASP A 143 -1.14 6.07 15.84
N ILE A 144 0.19 5.87 15.95
CA ILE A 144 0.99 4.89 15.17
C ILE A 144 1.07 3.52 15.89
N PRO A 145 0.24 3.30 16.90
CA PRO A 145 0.47 2.42 18.07
C PRO A 145 1.93 2.03 18.39
N VAL A 146 2.78 2.98 18.77
CA VAL A 146 4.13 2.69 19.28
C VAL A 146 4.18 2.79 20.81
N LYS A 147 4.58 1.71 21.49
CA LYS A 147 4.74 1.65 22.95
C LYS A 147 6.07 2.25 23.42
N LEU A 148 6.27 3.54 23.16
CA LEU A 148 7.37 4.32 23.72
C LEU A 148 6.77 5.53 24.48
N PRO A 149 7.37 5.97 25.60
CA PRO A 149 6.89 7.11 26.37
C PRO A 149 7.28 8.44 25.69
N LEU A 150 6.99 8.58 24.39
CA LEU A 150 7.33 9.72 23.55
C LEU A 150 6.08 10.20 22.83
N LYS A 151 5.96 11.52 22.60
CA LYS A 151 4.84 12.07 21.82
C LYS A 151 4.96 11.75 20.33
N LYS A 152 6.19 11.75 19.80
CA LYS A 152 6.53 11.43 18.42
C LYS A 152 7.82 10.60 18.43
N VAL A 153 7.96 9.72 17.45
CA VAL A 153 9.18 8.93 17.27
C VAL A 153 9.86 9.43 16.01
N ILE A 154 10.74 10.41 16.15
CA ILE A 154 11.52 10.99 15.05
C ILE A 154 12.99 10.92 15.44
N GLU A 155 13.81 10.32 14.59
CA GLU A 155 15.26 10.14 14.80
C GLU A 155 15.62 9.53 16.16
N GLN A 156 14.81 8.59 16.63
CA GLN A 156 15.00 7.97 17.94
C GLN A 156 16.01 6.81 17.86
N PRO A 157 17.11 6.85 18.64
CA PRO A 157 18.02 5.72 18.71
C PRO A 157 17.32 4.50 19.31
N MET A 158 17.36 3.38 18.59
CA MET A 158 16.75 2.13 18.99
C MET A 158 17.71 0.97 18.74
N GLN A 159 17.68 0.00 19.64
CA GLN A 159 18.48 -1.21 19.52
C GLN A 159 17.57 -2.37 19.14
N PHE A 160 17.85 -3.00 18.01
CA PHE A 160 17.19 -4.22 17.56
C PHE A 160 18.26 -5.31 17.48
N GLN A 161 18.15 -6.33 18.34
CA GLN A 161 19.22 -7.30 18.60
C GLN A 161 20.54 -6.60 19.00
N SER A 162 21.64 -6.94 18.32
CA SER A 162 22.97 -6.37 18.55
C SER A 162 23.29 -5.16 17.66
N ARG A 163 22.30 -4.56 16.99
CA ARG A 163 22.49 -3.45 16.05
C ARG A 163 21.72 -2.21 16.51
N ALA A 164 22.37 -1.05 16.43
CA ALA A 164 21.76 0.24 16.67
C ALA A 164 21.19 0.84 15.37
N PHE A 165 20.00 1.41 15.48
CA PHE A 165 19.27 2.05 14.41
C PHE A 165 18.77 3.42 14.87
N VAL A 166 18.58 4.35 13.93
CA VAL A 166 17.92 5.63 14.18
C VAL A 166 16.55 5.52 13.51
N MET A 167 15.51 5.51 14.33
CA MET A 167 14.15 5.15 13.92
C MET A 167 13.26 6.39 13.86
N THR A 168 12.53 6.52 12.76
CA THR A 168 11.39 7.43 12.65
C THR A 168 10.13 6.63 12.38
N CYS A 169 9.07 6.85 13.14
CA CYS A 169 7.77 6.22 12.90
C CYS A 169 6.77 7.22 12.33
N VAL A 170 5.97 6.74 11.38
CA VAL A 170 4.89 7.48 10.73
C VAL A 170 3.77 6.51 10.41
N SER A 171 2.53 7.00 10.33
CA SER A 171 1.40 6.24 9.81
C SER A 171 0.75 6.98 8.66
N MET A 172 0.44 6.25 7.59
CA MET A 172 -0.39 6.70 6.45
C MET A 172 -1.77 6.03 6.48
N GLY A 173 -2.22 5.60 7.67
CA GLY A 173 -3.36 4.71 7.90
C GLY A 173 -2.93 3.32 8.39
N ASN A 174 -1.67 2.93 8.14
CA ASN A 174 -0.98 1.77 8.67
C ASN A 174 0.41 2.18 9.20
N PRO A 175 0.99 1.45 10.17
CA PRO A 175 2.23 1.88 10.83
C PRO A 175 3.48 1.59 9.99
N HIS A 176 4.44 2.51 10.00
CA HIS A 176 5.73 2.41 9.33
C HIS A 176 6.89 2.84 10.25
N ALA A 177 7.98 2.09 10.19
CA ALA A 177 9.27 2.44 10.78
C ALA A 177 10.30 2.64 9.67
N VAL A 178 10.88 3.84 9.61
CA VAL A 178 11.84 4.27 8.59
C VAL A 178 13.23 4.40 9.22
N PHE A 179 14.22 3.86 8.52
CA PHE A 179 15.62 3.85 8.92
C PHE A 179 16.50 4.34 7.77
N PHE A 180 17.21 5.45 7.98
CA PHE A 180 18.17 5.95 6.99
C PHE A 180 19.50 5.20 7.09
N ARG A 181 20.09 4.88 5.93
CA ARG A 181 21.36 4.15 5.78
C ARG A 181 22.17 4.71 4.63
N ASP A 182 23.48 4.72 4.80
CA ASP A 182 24.41 5.14 3.74
C ASP A 182 24.50 4.10 2.62
N ASP A 183 24.39 2.80 2.97
CA ASP A 183 24.43 1.69 2.03
C ASP A 183 23.38 0.61 2.36
N LEU A 184 22.39 0.46 1.48
CA LEU A 184 21.33 -0.56 1.61
C LEU A 184 21.80 -1.99 1.37
N ALA A 185 22.95 -2.21 0.73
CA ALA A 185 23.50 -3.55 0.51
C ALA A 185 23.94 -4.20 1.83
N THR A 186 24.26 -3.38 2.85
CA THR A 186 24.63 -3.85 4.19
C THR A 186 23.44 -4.33 5.03
N VAL A 187 22.21 -4.06 4.57
CA VAL A 187 20.99 -4.43 5.29
C VAL A 187 20.58 -5.86 4.94
N GLU A 188 20.76 -6.76 5.89
CA GLU A 188 20.21 -8.13 5.88
C GLU A 188 18.69 -8.09 6.16
N LEU A 189 17.91 -7.65 5.18
CA LEU A 189 16.47 -7.37 5.33
C LEU A 189 15.68 -8.61 5.75
N GLU A 190 16.03 -9.77 5.18
CA GLU A 190 15.45 -11.09 5.48
C GLU A 190 15.59 -11.46 6.96
N ARG A 191 16.65 -10.98 7.60
CA ARG A 191 16.95 -11.26 9.01
C ARG A 191 16.38 -10.20 9.94
N ILE A 192 16.56 -8.91 9.62
CA ILE A 192 16.19 -7.82 10.53
C ILE A 192 14.72 -7.40 10.39
N GLY A 193 14.14 -7.52 9.20
CA GLY A 193 12.73 -7.22 8.91
C GLY A 193 11.75 -7.89 9.88
N PRO A 194 11.74 -9.22 10.02
CA PRO A 194 10.80 -9.91 10.92
C PRO A 194 11.04 -9.59 12.40
N VAL A 195 12.28 -9.25 12.77
CA VAL A 195 12.61 -8.85 14.15
C VAL A 195 12.00 -7.50 14.49
N ILE A 196 12.10 -6.53 13.58
CA ILE A 196 11.52 -5.19 13.78
C ILE A 196 9.99 -5.27 13.65
N GLU A 197 9.46 -5.97 12.64
CA GLU A 197 8.01 -6.14 12.43
C GLU A 197 7.32 -6.61 13.71
N ASN A 198 7.89 -7.62 14.37
CA ASN A 198 7.28 -8.29 15.52
C ASN A 198 7.80 -7.78 16.87
N HIS A 199 8.53 -6.65 16.89
CA HIS A 199 9.09 -6.12 18.13
C HIS A 199 7.98 -5.71 19.11
N SER A 200 8.19 -5.94 20.41
CA SER A 200 7.19 -5.72 21.47
C SER A 200 6.69 -4.28 21.58
N ILE A 201 7.45 -3.32 21.06
CA ILE A 201 7.08 -1.90 21.01
C ILE A 201 5.98 -1.61 19.96
N PHE A 202 5.71 -2.54 19.04
CA PHE A 202 4.71 -2.43 17.98
C PHE A 202 3.59 -3.46 18.21
N PRO A 203 2.54 -3.14 18.98
CA PRO A 203 1.47 -4.08 19.31
C PRO A 203 0.70 -4.57 18.10
N GLN A 204 0.67 -3.76 17.04
CA GLN A 204 -0.01 -4.08 15.78
C GLN A 204 0.96 -4.49 14.66
N ARG A 205 2.20 -4.87 15.03
CA ARG A 205 3.33 -5.02 14.12
C ARG A 205 3.60 -3.75 13.30
N ILE A 206 4.64 -3.75 12.46
CA ILE A 206 5.01 -2.55 11.68
C ILE A 206 5.60 -2.89 10.31
N ASN A 207 5.37 -2.03 9.32
CA ASN A 207 6.12 -2.06 8.06
C ASN A 207 7.50 -1.43 8.28
N VAL A 208 8.54 -2.01 7.69
CA VAL A 208 9.94 -1.61 7.94
C VAL A 208 10.55 -1.14 6.63
N HIS A 209 11.08 0.08 6.65
CA HIS A 209 11.68 0.72 5.47
C HIS A 209 13.12 1.12 5.75
N PHE A 210 14.03 0.70 4.88
CA PHE A 210 15.39 1.17 4.87
C PHE A 210 15.60 2.07 3.66
N VAL A 211 16.06 3.30 3.90
CA VAL A 211 16.16 4.35 2.88
C VAL A 211 17.59 4.84 2.79
N GLN A 212 18.10 4.95 1.57
CA GLN A 212 19.34 5.63 1.25
C GLN A 212 19.01 6.92 0.50
N VAL A 213 19.66 8.00 0.93
CA VAL A 213 19.53 9.32 0.30
C VAL A 213 20.56 9.41 -0.81
N ASP A 214 20.15 9.30 -2.06
CA ASP A 214 21.05 9.39 -3.21
C ASP A 214 21.30 10.86 -3.58
N LYS A 215 20.25 11.69 -3.50
CA LYS A 215 20.26 13.15 -3.70
C LYS A 215 19.17 13.82 -2.83
N PRO A 216 19.13 15.15 -2.69
CA PRO A 216 18.09 15.83 -1.91
C PRO A 216 16.64 15.53 -2.36
N THR A 217 16.43 15.07 -3.59
CA THR A 217 15.12 14.74 -4.18
C THR A 217 15.05 13.32 -4.74
N GLU A 218 16.03 12.46 -4.43
CA GLU A 218 16.12 11.11 -4.98
C GLU A 218 16.55 10.13 -3.88
N PHE A 219 15.79 9.07 -3.71
CA PHE A 219 15.96 8.10 -2.63
C PHE A 219 15.80 6.68 -3.16
N THR A 220 16.64 5.77 -2.67
CA THR A 220 16.48 4.33 -2.87
C THR A 220 15.95 3.72 -1.59
N MET A 221 14.99 2.79 -1.70
CA MET A 221 14.37 2.14 -0.55
C MET A 221 14.28 0.63 -0.73
N ARG A 222 14.46 -0.11 0.36
CA ARG A 222 14.08 -1.53 0.50
C ARG A 222 13.08 -1.67 1.64
N THR A 223 12.08 -2.53 1.48
CA THR A 223 10.97 -2.67 2.44
C THR A 223 10.71 -4.11 2.87
N TRP A 224 10.37 -4.27 4.14
CA TRP A 224 9.74 -5.47 4.68
C TRP A 224 8.33 -5.10 5.12
N GLU A 225 7.34 -5.60 4.40
CA GLU A 225 5.93 -5.33 4.66
C GLU A 225 5.35 -6.28 5.71
N ARG A 226 4.56 -5.72 6.61
CA ARG A 226 3.86 -6.43 7.68
C ARG A 226 2.97 -7.51 7.08
N GLY A 227 3.26 -8.77 7.39
CA GLY A 227 2.50 -9.94 6.91
C GLY A 227 2.82 -10.40 5.48
N SER A 228 3.62 -9.66 4.72
CA SER A 228 3.99 -10.01 3.33
C SER A 228 5.48 -10.32 3.17
N GLY A 229 6.34 -9.77 4.02
CA GLY A 229 7.81 -9.92 3.91
C GLY A 229 8.39 -8.94 2.90
N ILE A 230 9.40 -9.36 2.14
CA ILE A 230 10.08 -8.49 1.18
C ILE A 230 9.22 -8.33 -0.08
N THR A 231 8.80 -7.09 -0.35
CA THR A 231 8.06 -6.72 -1.57
C THR A 231 8.91 -5.82 -2.46
N LEU A 232 8.57 -5.77 -3.75
CA LEU A 232 9.26 -4.91 -4.72
C LEU A 232 8.93 -3.42 -4.55
N ALA A 233 7.77 -3.10 -3.97
CA ALA A 233 7.36 -1.74 -3.70
C ALA A 233 6.29 -1.69 -2.60
N CYS A 234 6.44 -0.74 -1.67
CA CYS A 234 5.39 -0.26 -0.79
C CYS A 234 5.20 1.23 -1.08
N GLY A 235 3.96 1.63 -1.38
CA GLY A 235 3.61 3.01 -1.73
C GLY A 235 3.55 3.96 -0.54
#